data_AF-A0A511QD21-F1
#
_entry.id   AF-A0A511QD21-F1
#
_cell.length_a   1.000
_cell.length_b   1.000
_cell.length_c   1.000
_cell.angle_alpha   90.00
_cell.angle_beta   90.00
_cell.angle_gamma   90.00
#
_symmetry.space_group_name_H-M   'P 1'
#
loop_
_entity.id
_entity.type
_entity.pdbx_description
1 polymer ?
#
loop_
_entity_poly.entity_id
_entity_poly.type
_entity_poly.pdbx_seq_one_letter_code
_entity_poly.pdbx_strand_id
1 'polypeptide(L)'
;MDENFLEYAQARVSLLNSVLKRSRANVKAKLVGANTLDMAFYNIEDFAFNQSVRKMKEDKHAHIVFLFSELNFDTSQCGLGAVTKVNETAYSAGRYESFFCSSGDTFVHEVGHNLGLTHTSNEHSLAQYAAGHGTLFWVTVMAYHFYHGGLIRKQIFSNPEVQCDTFSQCGDTESADAVRFINQNVGRFIRNN
;
A
#
# COMPACT_ATOMS: atom_id res chain seq x y z
N MET A 1 3.21 6.65 -25.08
CA MET A 1 2.86 5.91 -23.85
C MET A 1 2.67 4.48 -24.31
N ASP A 2 3.41 3.52 -23.77
CA ASP A 2 3.14 2.12 -24.08
C ASP A 2 1.75 1.79 -23.51
N GLU A 3 0.77 1.55 -24.39
CA GLU A 3 -0.64 1.35 -24.00
C GLU A 3 -0.75 0.23 -22.95
N ASN A 4 0.13 -0.76 -23.01
CA ASN A 4 0.22 -1.87 -22.07
C ASN A 4 0.53 -1.42 -20.63
N PHE A 5 1.38 -0.41 -20.44
CA PHE A 5 1.76 0.04 -19.09
C PHE A 5 0.65 0.85 -18.42
N LEU A 6 -0.07 1.68 -19.18
CA LEU A 6 -1.19 2.44 -18.65
C LEU A 6 -2.31 1.50 -18.18
N GLU A 7 -2.66 0.50 -18.99
CA GLU A 7 -3.63 -0.52 -18.62
C GLU A 7 -3.21 -1.31 -17.37
N TYR A 8 -1.93 -1.68 -17.29
CA TYR A 8 -1.38 -2.34 -16.12
C TYR A 8 -1.51 -1.47 -14.85
N ALA A 9 -1.15 -0.20 -14.91
CA ALA A 9 -1.30 0.74 -13.80
C ALA A 9 -2.77 0.91 -13.38
N GLN A 10 -3.68 0.99 -14.35
CA GLN A 10 -5.12 1.05 -14.09
C GLN A 10 -5.65 -0.22 -13.42
N ALA A 11 -5.17 -1.40 -13.83
CA ALA A 11 -5.55 -2.67 -13.21
C ALA A 11 -5.12 -2.71 -11.73
N ARG A 12 -3.92 -2.23 -11.40
CA ARG A 12 -3.43 -2.15 -10.01
C ARG A 12 -4.22 -1.17 -9.15
N VAL A 13 -4.59 0.00 -9.69
CA VAL A 13 -5.48 0.94 -8.98
C VAL A 13 -6.88 0.35 -8.79
N SER A 14 -7.38 -0.41 -9.77
CA SER A 14 -8.68 -1.08 -9.68
C SER A 14 -8.69 -2.17 -8.60
N LEU A 15 -7.61 -2.93 -8.50
CA LEU A 15 -7.39 -3.90 -7.44
C LEU A 15 -7.33 -3.23 -6.06
N LEU A 16 -6.57 -2.14 -5.90
CA LEU A 16 -6.54 -1.36 -4.65
C LEU A 16 -7.96 -0.90 -4.26
N ASN A 17 -8.73 -0.39 -5.22
CA ASN A 17 -10.12 0.00 -4.97
C ASN A 17 -11.02 -1.18 -4.57
N SER A 18 -10.79 -2.37 -5.13
CA SER A 18 -11.48 -3.60 -4.72
C SER A 18 -11.16 -3.97 -3.27
N VAL A 19 -9.89 -3.89 -2.87
CA VAL A 19 -9.44 -4.12 -1.50
C VAL A 19 -10.04 -3.10 -0.54
N LEU A 20 -9.92 -1.80 -0.83
CA LEU A 20 -10.51 -0.71 -0.04
C LEU A 20 -12.02 -0.91 0.15
N LYS A 21 -12.73 -1.26 -0.92
CA LYS A 21 -14.18 -1.53 -0.87
C LYS A 21 -14.50 -2.76 -0.02
N ARG A 22 -13.78 -3.88 -0.18
CA ARG A 22 -13.96 -5.09 0.65
C ARG A 22 -13.72 -4.80 2.12
N SER A 23 -12.74 -3.95 2.43
CA SER A 23 -12.45 -3.47 3.77
C SER A 23 -13.47 -2.50 4.34
N ARG A 24 -14.38 -1.95 3.52
CA ARG A 24 -15.27 -0.83 3.91
C ARG A 24 -14.53 0.47 4.25
N ALA A 25 -13.38 0.71 3.62
CA ALA A 25 -12.69 2.00 3.73
C ALA A 25 -13.47 3.10 3.01
N ASN A 26 -13.58 4.28 3.62
CA ASN A 26 -14.30 5.42 3.05
C ASN A 26 -13.38 6.28 2.15
N VAL A 27 -12.60 5.63 1.30
CA VAL A 27 -11.67 6.28 0.37
C VAL A 27 -11.64 5.52 -0.95
N LYS A 28 -11.28 6.23 -2.01
CA LYS A 28 -11.12 5.67 -3.35
C LYS A 28 -9.85 6.21 -4.00
N ALA A 29 -9.05 5.32 -4.54
CA ALA A 29 -7.88 5.66 -5.33
C ALA A 29 -8.29 6.03 -6.76
N LYS A 30 -7.60 7.03 -7.33
CA LYS A 30 -7.73 7.44 -8.73
C LYS A 30 -6.34 7.54 -9.33
N LEU A 31 -6.14 6.90 -10.49
CA LEU A 31 -4.93 7.11 -11.29
C LEU A 31 -4.97 8.52 -11.89
N VAL A 32 -3.96 9.34 -11.58
CA VAL A 32 -3.85 10.72 -12.08
C VAL A 32 -2.72 10.91 -13.10
N GLY A 33 -1.84 9.92 -13.23
CA GLY A 33 -0.75 9.91 -14.20
C GLY A 33 -0.03 8.56 -14.19
N ALA A 34 0.54 8.19 -15.34
CA ALA A 34 1.42 7.04 -15.51
C ALA A 34 2.50 7.43 -16.52
N ASN A 35 3.76 7.26 -16.15
CA ASN A 35 4.90 7.69 -16.93
C ASN A 35 5.97 6.60 -16.88
N THR A 36 6.57 6.31 -18.03
CA THR A 36 7.81 5.54 -18.11
C THR A 36 8.97 6.48 -17.80
N LEU A 37 9.91 6.03 -16.97
CA LEU A 37 11.11 6.78 -16.65
C LEU A 37 12.32 6.04 -17.21
N ASP A 38 13.10 6.73 -18.04
CA ASP A 38 14.36 6.21 -18.56
C ASP A 38 15.51 6.65 -17.63
N MET A 39 15.46 6.13 -16.40
CA MET A 39 16.47 6.43 -15.39
C MET A 39 16.58 5.27 -14.41
N ALA A 40 17.82 4.98 -14.00
CA ALA A 40 18.09 4.00 -12.97
C ALA A 40 17.96 4.65 -11.58
N PHE A 41 17.29 3.95 -10.68
CA PHE A 41 17.31 4.22 -9.25
C PHE A 41 18.04 3.06 -8.56
N TYR A 42 18.77 3.30 -7.47
CA TYR A 42 19.43 2.21 -6.74
C TYR A 42 18.66 1.81 -5.48
N ASN A 43 17.91 2.75 -4.89
CA ASN A 43 17.10 2.56 -3.69
C ASN A 43 15.84 3.47 -3.74
N ILE A 44 14.99 3.37 -2.72
CA ILE A 44 13.74 4.16 -2.65
C ILE A 44 14.01 5.64 -2.40
N GLU A 45 15.09 5.98 -1.69
CA GLU A 45 15.49 7.35 -1.39
C GLU A 45 15.87 8.08 -2.69
N ASP A 46 16.68 7.47 -3.54
CA ASP A 46 17.07 8.01 -4.85
C ASP A 46 15.84 8.34 -5.69
N PHE A 47 14.82 7.47 -5.65
CA PHE A 47 13.54 7.69 -6.30
C PHE A 47 12.74 8.83 -5.66
N ALA A 48 12.57 8.79 -4.34
CA ALA A 48 11.74 9.75 -3.60
C ALA A 48 12.35 11.16 -3.54
N PHE A 49 13.68 11.30 -3.63
CA PHE A 49 14.40 12.58 -3.66
C PHE A 49 14.67 13.09 -5.09
N ASN A 50 14.35 12.31 -6.12
CA ASN A 50 14.55 12.74 -7.49
C ASN A 50 13.67 13.96 -7.84
N GLN A 51 14.30 15.03 -8.33
CA GLN A 51 13.61 16.29 -8.64
C GLN A 51 12.54 16.14 -9.73
N SER A 52 12.82 15.34 -10.77
CA SER A 52 11.86 15.10 -11.85
C SER A 52 10.63 14.35 -11.34
N VAL A 53 10.83 13.32 -10.52
CA VAL A 53 9.73 12.55 -9.89
C VAL A 53 8.88 13.45 -8.99
N ARG A 54 9.51 14.27 -8.15
CA ARG A 54 8.81 15.23 -7.28
C ARG A 54 7.99 16.23 -8.10
N LYS A 55 8.60 16.80 -9.14
CA LYS A 55 7.91 17.71 -10.04
C LYS A 55 6.71 17.06 -10.71
N MET A 56 6.84 15.81 -11.18
CA MET A 56 5.70 15.07 -11.74
C MET A 56 4.59 14.84 -10.73
N LYS A 57 4.93 14.52 -9.47
CA LYS A 57 3.95 14.37 -8.39
C LYS A 57 3.17 15.67 -8.17
N GLU A 58 3.88 16.80 -8.10
CA GLU A 58 3.31 18.14 -7.93
C GLU A 58 2.43 18.54 -9.13
N ASP A 59 2.95 18.43 -10.36
CA ASP A 59 2.26 18.80 -11.60
C ASP A 59 0.97 17.97 -11.82
N LYS A 60 0.95 16.72 -11.33
CA LYS A 60 -0.25 15.84 -11.38
C LYS A 60 -1.12 15.96 -10.13
N HIS A 61 -0.71 16.74 -9.14
CA HIS A 61 -1.33 16.82 -7.83
C HIS A 61 -1.57 15.42 -7.22
N ALA A 62 -0.61 14.52 -7.39
CA ALA A 62 -0.70 13.14 -6.93
C ALA A 62 -0.39 13.05 -5.43
N HIS A 63 -1.26 12.41 -4.67
CA HIS A 63 -1.04 12.21 -3.23
C HIS A 63 -0.01 11.11 -2.94
N ILE A 64 0.04 10.09 -3.80
CA ILE A 64 0.89 8.91 -3.66
C ILE A 64 1.55 8.64 -5.01
N VAL A 65 2.82 8.23 -4.99
CA VAL A 65 3.56 7.80 -6.19
C VAL A 65 4.10 6.40 -5.97
N PHE A 66 3.90 5.54 -6.96
CA PHE A 66 4.40 4.18 -6.97
C PHE A 66 5.31 3.96 -8.19
N LEU A 67 6.50 3.41 -7.98
CA LEU A 67 7.42 3.00 -9.04
C LEU A 67 7.34 1.48 -9.27
N PHE A 68 6.97 1.08 -10.48
CA PHE A 68 7.18 -0.29 -10.93
C PHE A 68 8.59 -0.42 -11.48
N SER A 69 9.44 -1.23 -10.84
CA SER A 69 10.86 -1.35 -11.19
C SER A 69 11.46 -2.63 -10.65
N GLU A 70 12.53 -3.11 -11.29
CA GLU A 70 13.41 -4.14 -10.75
C GLU A 70 14.53 -3.52 -9.90
N LEU A 71 14.18 -2.59 -9.01
CA LEU A 71 15.11 -2.10 -8.00
C LEU A 71 15.70 -3.29 -7.24
N ASN A 72 16.95 -3.14 -6.79
CA ASN A 72 17.60 -4.14 -5.96
C ASN A 72 17.06 -4.05 -4.52
N PHE A 73 15.81 -4.45 -4.35
CA PHE A 73 15.29 -4.85 -3.05
C PHE A 73 16.01 -6.17 -2.71
N ASP A 74 16.52 -6.30 -1.49
CA ASP A 74 17.15 -7.55 -1.01
C ASP A 74 16.32 -8.78 -1.47
N THR A 75 16.96 -9.91 -1.71
CA THR A 75 16.44 -11.10 -2.41
C THR A 75 15.08 -11.62 -1.92
N SER A 76 14.67 -11.27 -0.70
CA SER A 76 13.38 -11.64 -0.09
C SER A 76 12.28 -10.58 -0.20
N GLN A 77 12.57 -9.39 -0.72
CA GLN A 77 11.66 -8.24 -0.76
C GLN A 77 11.08 -8.01 -2.15
N CYS A 78 9.78 -7.79 -2.17
CA CYS A 78 9.01 -7.56 -3.39
C CYS A 78 8.76 -6.07 -3.67
N GLY A 79 8.88 -5.23 -2.66
CA GLY A 79 8.72 -3.79 -2.72
C GLY A 79 9.12 -3.13 -1.42
N LEU A 80 9.06 -1.80 -1.43
CA LEU A 80 9.36 -0.96 -0.29
C LEU A 80 8.50 0.30 -0.35
N GLY A 81 7.79 0.59 0.74
CA GLY A 81 6.91 1.73 0.88
C GLY A 81 7.24 2.55 2.11
N ALA A 82 7.26 3.87 1.95
CA ALA A 82 7.39 4.76 3.09
C ALA A 82 6.12 4.74 3.95
N VAL A 83 6.25 4.38 5.24
CA VAL A 83 5.18 4.56 6.23
C VAL A 83 5.07 6.04 6.54
N THR A 84 3.98 6.68 6.10
CA THR A 84 3.83 8.12 6.26
C THR A 84 2.38 8.57 6.47
N LYS A 85 2.23 9.65 7.23
CA LYS A 85 0.96 10.36 7.44
C LYS A 85 0.87 11.66 6.63
N VAL A 86 1.89 11.97 5.81
CA VAL A 86 1.96 13.19 5.00
C VAL A 86 2.15 12.82 3.52
N ASN A 87 1.56 13.61 2.62
CA ASN A 87 1.56 13.27 1.20
C ASN A 87 2.92 13.50 0.55
N GLU A 88 3.69 14.45 1.06
CA GLU A 88 4.98 14.88 0.53
C GLU A 88 5.94 13.69 0.43
N THR A 89 5.91 12.78 1.41
CA THR A 89 6.80 11.61 1.50
C THR A 89 6.15 10.29 1.09
N ALA A 90 4.91 10.31 0.59
CA ALA A 90 4.20 9.13 0.14
C ALA A 90 4.74 8.61 -1.21
N TYR A 91 5.81 7.83 -1.12
CA TYR A 91 6.46 7.12 -2.23
C TYR A 91 6.60 5.64 -1.89
N SER A 92 6.45 4.80 -2.91
CA SER A 92 6.66 3.37 -2.82
C SER A 92 7.23 2.85 -4.13
N ALA A 93 7.86 1.68 -4.08
CA ALA A 93 8.28 0.96 -5.27
C ALA A 93 8.05 -0.55 -5.11
N GLY A 94 7.92 -1.25 -6.22
CA GLY A 94 7.84 -2.71 -6.22
C GLY A 94 8.19 -3.34 -7.56
N ARG A 95 8.55 -4.61 -7.49
CA ARG A 95 8.91 -5.44 -8.66
C ARG A 95 7.72 -5.58 -9.61
N TYR A 96 8.02 -5.51 -10.91
CA TYR A 96 7.00 -5.62 -11.96
C TYR A 96 6.90 -7.06 -12.47
N GLU A 97 8.02 -7.80 -12.56
CA GLU A 97 8.08 -9.09 -13.28
C GLU A 97 8.33 -10.32 -12.41
N SER A 98 8.42 -10.18 -11.08
CA SER A 98 8.68 -11.35 -10.23
C SER A 98 7.43 -12.19 -9.97
N PHE A 99 7.46 -13.46 -10.40
CA PHE A 99 6.42 -14.47 -10.13
C PHE A 99 6.18 -14.67 -8.62
N PHE A 100 7.22 -14.55 -7.80
CA PHE A 100 7.08 -14.67 -6.34
C PHE A 100 6.34 -13.48 -5.72
N CYS A 101 6.46 -12.31 -6.33
CA CYS A 101 5.87 -11.05 -5.87
C CYS A 101 4.47 -10.76 -6.41
N SER A 102 4.00 -11.57 -7.36
CA SER A 102 2.66 -11.42 -7.96
C SER A 102 1.57 -12.14 -7.15
N SER A 103 1.94 -12.99 -6.20
CA SER A 103 1.01 -13.78 -5.37
C SER A 103 0.39 -13.00 -4.20
N GLY A 104 1.00 -11.89 -3.79
CA GLY A 104 0.51 -11.03 -2.71
C GLY A 104 0.75 -9.57 -3.10
N ASP A 105 -0.28 -8.92 -3.65
CA ASP A 105 -0.22 -7.62 -4.33
C ASP A 105 0.63 -6.56 -3.63
N THR A 106 1.93 -6.57 -3.92
CA THR A 106 2.94 -5.61 -3.42
C THR A 106 2.44 -4.19 -3.58
N PHE A 107 1.85 -3.87 -4.73
CA PHE A 107 1.27 -2.56 -4.98
C PHE A 107 0.27 -2.13 -3.88
N VAL A 108 -0.66 -3.00 -3.50
CA VAL A 108 -1.65 -2.69 -2.47
C VAL A 108 -0.99 -2.59 -1.09
N HIS A 109 -0.01 -3.45 -0.82
CA HIS A 109 0.74 -3.45 0.43
C HIS A 109 1.54 -2.16 0.63
N GLU A 110 2.40 -1.78 -0.32
CA GLU A 110 3.23 -0.58 -0.18
C GLU A 110 2.39 0.70 -0.23
N VAL A 111 1.32 0.74 -1.03
CA VAL A 111 0.36 1.86 -0.97
C VAL A 111 -0.30 1.92 0.40
N GLY A 112 -0.54 0.79 1.06
CA GLY A 112 -0.96 0.72 2.47
C GLY A 112 0.02 1.44 3.40
N HIS A 113 1.34 1.26 3.23
CA HIS A 113 2.33 2.04 3.98
C HIS A 113 2.24 3.54 3.69
N ASN A 114 2.02 3.93 2.43
CA ASN A 114 1.80 5.34 2.10
C ASN A 114 0.48 5.90 2.66
N LEU A 115 -0.50 5.05 2.94
CA LEU A 115 -1.71 5.39 3.72
C LEU A 115 -1.42 5.51 5.23
N GLY A 116 -0.22 5.12 5.67
CA GLY A 116 0.28 5.19 7.04
C GLY A 116 0.09 3.90 7.83
N LEU A 117 -0.24 2.80 7.14
CA LEU A 117 -0.44 1.48 7.76
C LEU A 117 0.89 0.80 8.06
N THR A 118 0.87 -0.06 9.08
CA THR A 118 2.02 -0.79 9.59
C THR A 118 1.76 -2.28 9.55
N HIS A 119 2.80 -3.10 9.67
CA HIS A 119 2.61 -4.55 9.71
C HIS A 119 2.09 -4.99 11.07
N THR A 120 2.63 -4.41 12.14
CA THR A 120 2.21 -4.68 13.52
C THR A 120 1.97 -3.38 14.30
N SER A 121 1.31 -3.49 15.46
CA SER A 121 1.05 -2.34 16.34
C SER A 121 2.31 -1.77 16.98
N ASN A 122 3.38 -2.56 17.07
CA ASN A 122 4.59 -2.22 17.82
C ASN A 122 5.63 -1.47 16.98
N GLU A 123 5.49 -1.47 15.66
CA GLU A 123 6.43 -0.80 14.75
C GLU A 123 6.38 0.71 14.86
N HIS A 124 5.21 1.27 15.15
CA HIS A 124 5.05 2.70 15.31
C HIS A 124 4.07 2.98 16.45
N SER A 125 4.62 3.33 17.61
CA SER A 125 3.85 3.67 18.83
C SER A 125 2.82 4.79 18.64
N LEU A 126 2.93 5.58 17.55
CA LEU A 126 2.01 6.66 17.18
C LEU A 126 0.97 6.25 16.12
N ALA A 127 0.96 4.99 15.67
CA ALA A 127 0.07 4.47 14.63
C ALA A 127 -0.97 3.52 15.22
N GLN A 128 -1.66 3.95 16.29
CA GLN A 128 -2.76 3.19 16.88
C GLN A 128 -3.77 2.83 15.77
N TYR A 129 -4.24 1.58 15.78
CA TYR A 129 -5.13 0.98 14.77
C TYR A 129 -4.51 0.68 13.40
N ALA A 130 -3.31 1.17 13.08
CA ALA A 130 -2.75 1.09 11.72
C ALA A 130 -2.24 -0.30 11.32
N ALA A 131 -2.24 -1.27 12.24
CA ALA A 131 -1.60 -2.55 12.06
C ALA A 131 -2.41 -3.50 11.15
N GLY A 132 -1.68 -4.40 10.48
CA GLY A 132 -2.25 -5.62 9.92
C GLY A 132 -2.83 -6.53 11.00
N HIS A 133 -3.62 -7.51 10.57
CA HIS A 133 -4.21 -8.53 11.44
C HIS A 133 -4.08 -9.91 10.80
N GLY A 134 -4.07 -10.96 11.60
CA GLY A 134 -4.03 -12.31 11.06
C GLY A 134 -4.14 -13.37 12.14
N THR A 135 -4.43 -14.57 11.66
CA THR A 135 -4.47 -15.81 12.42
C THR A 135 -3.41 -16.77 11.87
N LEU A 136 -3.32 -17.96 12.46
CA LEU A 136 -2.45 -19.04 11.95
C LEU A 136 -2.79 -19.47 10.51
N PHE A 137 -4.00 -19.20 10.02
CA PHE A 137 -4.46 -19.66 8.71
C PHE A 137 -4.38 -18.58 7.64
N TRP A 138 -4.56 -17.32 8.02
CA TRP A 138 -4.61 -16.21 7.08
C TRP A 138 -4.13 -14.91 7.69
N VAL A 139 -3.72 -13.98 6.84
CA VAL A 139 -3.32 -12.62 7.23
C VAL A 139 -3.97 -11.57 6.32
N THR A 140 -4.25 -10.39 6.84
CA THR A 140 -4.66 -9.23 6.04
C THR A 140 -3.47 -8.69 5.23
N VAL A 141 -3.75 -7.79 4.29
CA VAL A 141 -2.75 -7.34 3.31
C VAL A 141 -1.53 -6.72 3.97
N MET A 142 -1.66 -6.06 5.12
CA MET A 142 -0.54 -5.43 5.83
C MET A 142 0.15 -6.35 6.83
N ALA A 143 -0.45 -7.44 7.29
CA ALA A 143 0.18 -8.26 8.31
C ALA A 143 1.41 -9.00 7.77
N TYR A 144 2.46 -9.10 8.60
CA TYR A 144 3.59 -9.97 8.30
C TYR A 144 3.14 -11.44 8.31
N HIS A 145 3.44 -12.14 7.20
CA HIS A 145 3.27 -13.59 7.10
C HIS A 145 4.00 -14.33 8.22
N PHE A 146 5.24 -13.90 8.55
CA PHE A 146 6.08 -14.56 9.54
C PHE A 146 5.55 -14.43 10.98
N TYR A 147 4.91 -13.31 11.33
CA TYR A 147 4.41 -13.07 12.70
C TYR A 147 3.12 -13.81 13.01
N HIS A 148 2.29 -14.08 12.01
CA HIS A 148 1.00 -14.74 12.19
C HIS A 148 0.99 -16.18 11.68
N GLY A 149 1.96 -16.61 10.87
CA GLY A 149 2.03 -17.97 10.31
C GLY A 149 0.98 -18.27 9.24
N GLY A 150 0.14 -17.30 8.88
CA GLY A 150 -0.96 -17.46 7.94
C GLY A 150 -0.49 -17.69 6.50
N LEU A 151 -0.78 -18.87 5.97
CA LEU A 151 -0.44 -19.28 4.60
C LEU A 151 -1.22 -18.50 3.53
N ILE A 152 -2.36 -17.90 3.89
CA ILE A 152 -3.28 -17.25 2.96
C ILE A 152 -3.30 -15.74 3.21
N ARG A 153 -2.91 -14.93 2.21
CA ARG A 153 -3.10 -13.47 2.28
C ARG A 153 -4.50 -13.10 1.82
N LYS A 154 -5.30 -12.54 2.72
CA LYS A 154 -6.61 -11.97 2.42
C LYS A 154 -6.42 -10.58 1.81
N GLN A 155 -7.09 -10.34 0.68
CA GLN A 155 -7.04 -9.07 -0.04
C GLN A 155 -7.98 -8.03 0.61
N ILE A 156 -7.66 -7.70 1.86
CA ILE A 156 -8.40 -6.81 2.74
C ILE A 156 -7.41 -6.09 3.67
N PHE A 157 -7.58 -4.79 3.91
CA PHE A 157 -7.03 -4.08 5.07
C PHE A 157 -7.79 -4.45 6.33
N SER A 158 -7.12 -4.40 7.49
CA SER A 158 -7.73 -4.82 8.75
C SER A 158 -8.93 -3.96 9.14
N ASN A 159 -10.01 -4.61 9.56
CA ASN A 159 -11.25 -3.99 10.02
C ASN A 159 -12.02 -4.99 10.90
N PRO A 160 -12.23 -4.69 12.20
CA PRO A 160 -12.98 -5.58 13.11
C PRO A 160 -14.47 -5.73 12.74
N GLU A 161 -15.04 -4.80 11.95
CA GLU A 161 -16.43 -4.88 11.49
C GLU A 161 -16.64 -5.82 10.29
N VAL A 162 -15.56 -6.40 9.75
CA VAL A 162 -15.60 -7.33 8.61
C VAL A 162 -15.18 -8.72 9.07
N GLN A 163 -15.90 -9.75 8.66
CA GLN A 163 -15.53 -11.15 8.91
C GLN A 163 -14.58 -11.67 7.83
N CYS A 164 -13.48 -12.29 8.24
CA CYS A 164 -12.48 -12.88 7.34
C CYS A 164 -12.70 -14.37 7.12
N ASP A 165 -13.32 -15.02 8.11
CA ASP A 165 -13.83 -16.38 8.07
C ASP A 165 -15.04 -16.51 9.04
N THR A 166 -15.50 -17.74 9.25
CA THR A 166 -16.65 -18.05 10.11
C THR A 166 -16.43 -17.73 11.59
N PHE A 167 -15.19 -17.67 12.05
CA PHE A 167 -14.81 -17.60 13.48
C PHE A 167 -14.03 -16.33 13.84
N SER A 168 -13.52 -15.57 12.86
CA SER A 168 -12.60 -14.47 13.10
C SER A 168 -12.92 -13.24 12.25
N GLN A 169 -12.86 -12.09 12.93
CA GLN A 169 -12.91 -10.77 12.31
C GLN A 169 -11.59 -10.50 11.56
N CYS A 170 -11.64 -9.63 10.55
CA CYS A 170 -10.49 -9.18 9.79
C CYS A 170 -9.65 -8.14 10.54
N GLY A 171 -9.79 -8.00 11.85
CA GLY A 171 -9.16 -6.94 12.61
C GLY A 171 -9.40 -7.09 14.10
N ASP A 172 -8.83 -6.15 14.84
CA ASP A 172 -8.96 -6.01 16.28
C ASP A 172 -9.21 -4.53 16.61
N THR A 173 -10.09 -4.27 17.57
CA THR A 173 -10.53 -2.90 17.89
C THR A 173 -9.47 -2.05 18.58
N GLU A 174 -8.43 -2.66 19.17
CA GLU A 174 -7.40 -1.94 19.92
C GLU A 174 -6.22 -1.53 19.04
N SER A 175 -5.87 -2.40 18.08
CA SER A 175 -4.58 -2.34 17.41
C SER A 175 -4.63 -2.51 15.88
N ALA A 176 -5.56 -3.31 15.37
CA ALA A 176 -5.60 -3.72 13.97
C ALA A 176 -6.94 -3.36 13.31
N ASP A 177 -7.15 -2.04 13.16
CA ASP A 177 -8.29 -1.43 12.50
C ASP A 177 -7.78 -0.37 11.51
N ALA A 178 -7.09 -0.87 10.47
CA ALA A 178 -6.48 -0.05 9.43
C ALA A 178 -7.50 0.86 8.75
N VAL A 179 -8.76 0.42 8.65
CA VAL A 179 -9.84 1.21 8.06
C VAL A 179 -10.18 2.42 8.91
N ARG A 180 -10.28 2.27 10.23
CA ARG A 180 -10.42 3.42 11.13
C ARG A 180 -9.25 4.38 10.98
N PHE A 181 -8.01 3.87 10.93
CA PHE A 181 -6.83 4.71 10.74
C PHE A 181 -6.89 5.48 9.41
N ILE A 182 -7.20 4.82 8.30
CA ILE A 182 -7.35 5.46 6.98
C ILE A 182 -8.41 6.57 7.05
N ASN A 183 -9.57 6.27 7.62
CA ASN A 183 -10.69 7.21 7.69
C ASN A 183 -10.36 8.43 8.57
N GLN A 184 -9.65 8.25 9.68
CA GLN A 184 -9.20 9.35 10.54
C GLN A 184 -8.18 10.25 9.84
N ASN A 185 -7.39 9.71 8.91
CA ASN A 185 -6.36 10.45 8.18
C ASN A 185 -6.82 10.89 6.79
N VAL A 186 -8.10 10.72 6.41
CA VAL A 186 -8.59 11.04 5.06
C VAL A 186 -8.42 12.51 4.69
N GLY A 187 -8.42 13.41 5.70
CA GLY A 187 -8.28 14.85 5.51
C GLY A 187 -7.04 15.25 4.70
N ARG A 188 -5.96 14.48 4.75
CA ARG A 188 -4.76 14.76 3.94
C ARG A 188 -4.95 14.50 2.46
N PHE A 189 -5.96 13.74 2.06
CA PHE A 189 -6.28 13.44 0.66
C PHE A 189 -7.42 14.31 0.10
N ILE A 190 -8.04 15.12 0.95
CA ILE A 190 -9.07 16.08 0.54
C ILE A 190 -8.35 17.31 -0.03
N ARG A 191 -8.65 17.64 -1.28
CA ARG A 191 -8.22 18.91 -1.87
C ARG A 191 -9.15 20.00 -1.36
N ASN A 192 -8.61 21.00 -0.65
CA ASN A 192 -9.30 22.27 -0.52
C ASN A 192 -9.20 22.95 -1.89
N ASN A 193 -10.34 23.10 -2.57
CA ASN A 193 -10.44 23.84 -3.82
C ASN A 193 -10.13 25.32 -3.59
#